data_AF-A0A8J2NTR8-F1
#
_entry.id   AF-A0A8J2NTR8-F1
#
_cell.length_a   1.000
_cell.length_b   1.000
_cell.length_c   1.000
_cell.angle_alpha   90.00
_cell.angle_beta   90.00
_cell.angle_gamma   90.00
#
_symmetry.space_group_name_H-M   'P 1'
#
loop_
_entity.id
_entity.type
_entity.pdbx_description
1 polymer ?
#
loop_
_entity_poly.entity_id
_entity_poly.type
_entity_poly.pdbx_seq_one_letter_code
_entity_poly.pdbx_strand_id
1 'polypeptide(L)'
;MYDEIVSQEDLNKTSEEIRKYYFGDQSISNLTEKNLADLYSDRFFVYPVQRAAKLYAQHGAPTYLYLFAYAGEYTNVDETPGNPKKI
;
A
#
# COMPACT_ATOMS: atom_id res chain seq x y z
N MET A 1 19.29 -5.63 -3.37
CA MET A 1 18.83 -6.33 -2.13
C MET A 1 18.31 -7.74 -2.43
N TYR A 2 17.72 -7.97 -3.61
CA TYR A 2 17.24 -9.30 -4.02
C TYR A 2 18.12 -9.97 -5.10
N ASP A 3 19.11 -9.24 -5.59
CA ASP A 3 19.90 -9.53 -6.78
C ASP A 3 20.74 -10.82 -6.64
N GLU A 4 20.95 -11.29 -5.40
CA GLU A 4 21.68 -12.53 -5.08
C GLU A 4 20.77 -13.76 -4.87
N ILE A 5 19.45 -13.56 -4.77
CA ILE A 5 18.50 -14.61 -4.33
C ILE A 5 17.42 -14.87 -5.39
N VAL A 6 17.10 -13.87 -6.21
CA VAL A 6 16.04 -13.93 -7.21
C VAL A 6 16.62 -13.57 -8.57
N SER A 7 16.19 -14.27 -9.63
CA SER A 7 16.66 -13.97 -10.98
C SER A 7 16.21 -12.56 -11.42
N GLN A 8 17.00 -11.91 -12.26
CA GLN A 8 16.63 -10.59 -12.79
C GLN A 8 15.33 -10.63 -13.61
N GLU A 9 15.06 -11.75 -14.28
CA GLU A 9 13.82 -11.98 -15.02
C GLU A 9 12.61 -11.99 -14.07
N ASP A 10 12.70 -12.72 -12.96
CA ASP A 10 11.63 -12.77 -11.96
C ASP A 10 11.39 -11.42 -11.28
N LEU A 11 12.47 -10.67 -11.02
CA LEU A 11 12.37 -9.31 -10.47
C LEU A 11 11.66 -8.36 -11.45
N ASN A 12 12.01 -8.42 -12.73
CA ASN A 12 11.36 -7.60 -13.76
C ASN A 12 9.88 -7.96 -13.89
N LYS A 13 9.57 -9.26 -14.00
CA LYS A 13 8.20 -9.74 -14.10
C LYS A 13 7.36 -9.33 -12.89
N THR A 14 7.89 -9.50 -11.68
CA THR A 14 7.19 -9.07 -10.46
C THR A 14 6.96 -7.56 -10.45
N SER A 15 7.96 -6.78 -10.86
CA SER A 15 7.85 -5.32 -10.97
C SER A 15 6.77 -4.90 -11.98
N GLU A 16 6.70 -5.58 -13.13
CA GLU A 16 5.67 -5.36 -14.14
C GLU A 16 4.26 -5.69 -13.64
N GLU A 17 4.09 -6.80 -12.92
CA GLU A 17 2.82 -7.19 -12.32
C GLU A 17 2.36 -6.18 -11.27
N ILE A 18 3.27 -5.74 -10.38
CA ILE A 18 2.99 -4.69 -9.39
C ILE A 18 2.60 -3.39 -10.09
N ARG A 19 3.38 -2.96 -11.09
CA ARG A 19 3.09 -1.74 -11.84
C ARG A 19 1.71 -1.81 -12.50
N LYS A 20 1.41 -2.93 -13.16
CA LYS A 20 0.11 -3.14 -13.82
C LYS A 20 -1.05 -3.12 -12.83
N TYR A 21 -0.87 -3.68 -11.64
CA TYR A 21 -1.91 -3.69 -10.60
C TYR A 21 -2.24 -2.27 -10.11
N TYR A 22 -1.23 -1.47 -9.75
CA TYR A 22 -1.46 -0.14 -9.17
C TYR A 22 -1.67 0.97 -10.20
N PHE A 23 -1.06 0.87 -11.38
CA PHE A 23 -1.07 1.96 -12.37
C PHE A 23 -1.76 1.59 -13.67
N GLY A 24 -2.02 0.30 -13.94
CA GLY A 24 -2.51 -0.15 -15.24
C GLY A 24 -1.60 0.39 -16.36
N ASP A 25 -2.21 1.09 -17.32
CA ASP A 25 -1.51 1.76 -18.42
C ASP A 25 -1.13 3.23 -18.12
N GLN A 26 -1.43 3.73 -16.91
CA GLN A 26 -1.15 5.11 -16.54
C GLN A 26 0.34 5.33 -16.20
N SER A 27 0.82 6.55 -16.45
CA SER A 27 2.16 6.97 -16.01
C SER A 27 2.18 7.25 -14.51
N ILE A 28 3.35 7.10 -13.90
CA ILE A 28 3.58 7.56 -12.52
C ILE A 28 3.74 9.07 -12.58
N SER A 29 2.82 9.80 -11.95
CA SER A 29 2.77 11.26 -11.94
C SER A 29 1.97 11.75 -10.73
N ASN A 30 1.88 13.06 -10.54
CA ASN A 30 1.07 13.65 -9.47
C ASN A 30 -0.42 13.25 -9.59
N LEU A 31 -0.91 12.90 -10.77
CA LEU A 31 -2.29 12.42 -10.97
C LEU A 31 -2.51 10.99 -10.45
N THR A 32 -1.43 10.22 -10.27
CA THR A 32 -1.45 8.83 -9.78
C THR A 32 -0.76 8.71 -8.41
N GLU A 33 -0.63 9.82 -7.68
CA GLU A 33 -0.01 9.86 -6.35
C GLU A 33 -0.69 8.90 -5.37
N LYS A 34 -2.03 8.86 -5.37
CA LYS A 34 -2.80 7.92 -4.54
C LYS A 34 -2.43 6.46 -4.80
N ASN A 35 -2.24 6.08 -6.06
CA ASN A 35 -1.88 4.70 -6.42
C ASN A 35 -0.49 4.34 -5.90
N LEU A 36 0.44 5.31 -5.87
CA LEU A 36 1.76 5.13 -5.27
C LEU A 36 1.66 5.01 -3.75
N ALA A 37 0.81 5.83 -3.11
CA ALA A 37 0.53 5.72 -1.68
C ALA A 37 -0.08 4.35 -1.32
N ASP A 38 -1.01 3.84 -2.12
CA ASP A 38 -1.61 2.52 -1.95
C ASP A 38 -0.57 1.41 -2.12
N LEU A 39 0.29 1.48 -3.15
CA LEU A 39 1.40 0.52 -3.35
C LEU A 39 2.31 0.42 -2.14
N TYR A 40 2.76 1.57 -1.63
CA TYR A 40 3.63 1.60 -0.46
C TYR A 40 2.91 1.16 0.81
N SER A 41 1.63 1.52 0.96
CA SER A 41 0.81 1.09 2.09
C SER A 41 0.67 -0.43 2.13
N ASP A 42 0.38 -1.05 0.99
CA ASP A 42 0.24 -2.49 0.86
C ASP A 42 1.56 -3.22 1.13
N ARG A 43 2.66 -2.72 0.57
CA ARG A 43 3.99 -3.31 0.75
C ARG A 43 4.50 -3.22 2.18
N PHE A 44 4.36 -2.06 2.82
CA PHE A 44 5.04 -1.78 4.09
C PHE A 44 4.16 -1.98 5.32
N PHE A 45 2.84 -1.84 5.21
CA PHE A 45 1.95 -1.86 6.37
C PHE A 45 0.88 -2.95 6.25
N VAL A 46 0.04 -2.93 5.21
CA VAL A 46 -1.16 -3.79 5.15
C VAL A 46 -0.77 -5.27 5.07
N TYR A 47 0.05 -5.65 4.10
CA TYR A 47 0.43 -7.06 3.92
C TYR A 47 1.18 -7.65 5.12
N PRO A 48 2.24 -7.02 5.67
CA PRO A 48 2.94 -7.60 6.82
C PRO A 48 2.06 -7.69 8.07
N VAL A 49 1.21 -6.69 8.35
CA VAL A 49 0.27 -6.73 9.48
C VAL A 49 -0.75 -7.86 9.31
N GLN A 50 -1.34 -8.00 8.13
CA GLN A 50 -2.28 -9.07 7.83
C GLN A 50 -1.63 -10.46 7.97
N ARG A 51 -0.40 -10.63 7.44
CA ARG A 51 0.38 -11.87 7.54
C ARG A 51 0.69 -12.22 8.99
N ALA A 52 1.14 -11.26 9.79
CA ALA A 52 1.42 -11.45 11.20
C ALA A 52 0.15 -11.86 11.95
N ALA A 53 -0.93 -11.10 11.82
CA ALA A 53 -2.20 -11.38 12.49
C ALA A 53 -2.74 -12.77 12.14
N LYS A 54 -2.66 -13.18 10.87
CA LYS A 54 -3.03 -14.54 10.44
C LYS A 54 -2.19 -15.60 11.14
N LEU A 55 -0.86 -15.42 11.23
CA LEU A 55 0.03 -16.37 11.91
C LEU A 55 -0.31 -16.48 13.40
N TYR A 56 -0.54 -15.37 14.09
CA TYR A 56 -0.94 -15.38 15.52
C TYR A 56 -2.27 -16.11 15.73
N ALA A 57 -3.28 -15.81 14.91
CA ALA A 57 -4.59 -16.45 14.98
C ALA A 57 -4.51 -17.98 14.74
N GLN A 58 -3.68 -18.40 13.78
CA GLN A 58 -3.45 -19.82 13.48
C GLN A 58 -2.80 -20.59 14.64
N HIS A 59 -2.08 -19.92 15.53
CA HIS A 59 -1.43 -20.53 16.70
C HIS A 59 -2.22 -20.31 18.00
N GLY A 60 -3.51 -19.98 17.90
CA GLY A 60 -4.43 -19.93 19.03
C GLY A 60 -4.40 -18.65 19.86
N ALA A 61 -3.67 -17.62 19.43
CA ALA A 61 -3.69 -16.32 20.08
C ALA A 61 -4.96 -15.54 19.69
N PRO A 62 -5.75 -15.02 20.65
CA PRO A 62 -6.83 -14.08 20.35
C PRO A 62 -6.27 -12.86 19.61
N THR A 63 -6.65 -12.69 18.35
CA THR A 63 -6.06 -11.70 17.45
C THR A 63 -7.16 -10.82 16.86
N TYR A 64 -6.96 -9.50 16.90
CA TYR A 64 -7.92 -8.50 16.42
C TYR A 64 -7.21 -7.54 15.48
N LEU A 65 -7.82 -7.27 14.33
CA LEU A 65 -7.37 -6.26 13.38
C LEU A 65 -8.28 -5.03 13.48
N TYR A 66 -7.70 -3.85 13.34
CA TYR A 66 -8.44 -2.61 13.18
C TYR A 66 -7.85 -1.80 12.03
N LEU A 67 -8.68 -0.98 11.40
CA LEU A 67 -8.28 -0.03 10.38
C LEU A 67 -8.65 1.37 10.86
N PHE A 68 -7.65 2.23 11.03
CA PHE A 68 -7.87 3.64 11.35
C PHE A 68 -8.05 4.44 10.07
N ALA A 69 -9.21 5.06 9.88
CA ALA A 69 -9.57 5.78 8.65
C ALA A 69 -10.06 7.21 8.91
N TYR A 70 -9.73 7.79 10.07
CA TYR A 70 -10.12 9.17 10.40
C TYR A 70 -9.14 10.17 9.79
N ALA A 71 -9.66 11.10 8.99
CA ALA A 71 -8.92 12.26 8.49
C ALA A 71 -9.15 13.45 9.44
N GLY A 72 -8.09 13.88 10.12
CA GLY A 72 -8.15 15.05 11.00
C GLY A 72 -8.14 16.36 10.22
N GLU A 73 -8.61 17.43 10.85
CA GLU A 73 -8.68 18.78 10.25
C GLU A 73 -7.32 19.29 9.74
N TYR A 74 -6.23 18.83 10.35
CA TYR A 74 -4.85 19.18 10.00
C TYR A 74 -4.09 18.03 9.33
N THR A 75 -4.78 16.95 8.95
CA THR A 75 -4.16 15.84 8.23
C THR A 75 -3.99 16.23 6.77
N ASN A 76 -2.81 15.98 6.20
CA ASN A 76 -2.57 16.10 4.77
C ASN A 76 -3.25 14.94 4.04
N VAL A 77 -4.56 15.02 3.89
CA VAL A 77 -5.35 14.16 3.00
C VAL A 77 -5.79 15.04 1.85
N ASP A 78 -5.59 14.57 0.62
CA ASP A 78 -6.00 15.32 -0.57
C ASP A 78 -7.49 15.68 -0.53
N GLU A 79 -7.80 16.84 -1.08
CA GLU A 79 -9.13 17.42 -1.12
C GLU A 79 -10.13 16.40 -1.70
N THR A 80 -11.03 15.92 -0.86
CA THR A 80 -12.27 15.33 -1.38
C THR A 80 -13.09 16.48 -1.97
N PRO A 81 -13.84 16.26 -3.07
CA PRO A 81 -14.81 17.23 -3.55
C PRO A 81 -15.83 17.50 -2.42
N GLY A 82 -15.62 18.58 -1.64
CA GLY A 82 -16.42 18.91 -0.47
C GLY A 82 -15.68 19.49 0.73
N ASN A 83 -14.33 19.40 0.80
CA ASN A 83 -13.59 20.00 1.93
C ASN A 83 -12.27 20.66 1.47
N PRO A 84 -12.31 21.93 1.02
CA PRO A 84 -11.11 22.64 0.58
C PRO A 84 -10.18 22.92 1.77
N LYS A 85 -8.86 22.86 1.55
CA LYS A 85 -7.89 23.28 2.56
C LYS A 85 -8.14 24.74 2.94
N LYS A 86 -8.42 25.01 4.21
CA LYS A 86 -8.41 26.39 4.73
C LYS A 86 -6.95 26.85 4.80
N ILE A 87 -6.61 27.75 3.88
CA ILE A 87 -5.37 28.54 3.88
C ILE A 87 -5.34 29.50 5.06
#